data_AF-A0A426UY58-F1
#
_entry.id   AF-A0A426UY58-F1
#
_cell.length_a   1.000
_cell.length_b   1.000
_cell.length_c   1.000
_cell.angle_alpha   90.00
_cell.angle_beta   90.00
_cell.angle_gamma   90.00
#
_symmetry.space_group_name_H-M   'P 1'
#
loop_
_entity.id
_entity.type
_entity.pdbx_description
1 polymer ?
#
loop_
_entity_poly.entity_id
_entity_poly.type
_entity_poly.pdbx_seq_one_letter_code
_entity_poly.pdbx_strand_id
1 'polypeptide(L)'
;MARMRTRAARKTTAKGAKIISGLISNTRFFRTGKGGGNWVNKAVKSTAQKATRSRWRARVGNALNNDYKGTFFKQHPKLKGKVVVHHAVEQQVLRRYPGRFSAAEMHSLQNLRGIPKGQVNSRVHLSQIRKEWNQFYKDYPNATRQQILDHATRIDLKLGTNFNPPVP
;
A
#
# COMPACT_ATOMS: atom_id res chain seq x y z
N MET A 1 -1.42 -2.08 -39.06
CA MET A 1 -0.76 -1.18 -38.07
C MET A 1 -1.68 -0.96 -36.88
N ALA A 2 -1.35 -1.50 -35.70
CA ALA A 2 -2.15 -1.29 -34.49
C ALA A 2 -1.73 0.03 -33.81
N ARG A 3 -2.63 1.02 -33.76
CA ARG A 3 -2.40 2.27 -33.04
C ARG A 3 -2.40 2.02 -31.53
N MET A 4 -1.23 2.04 -30.91
CA MET A 4 -1.08 2.06 -29.46
C MET A 4 -1.67 3.36 -28.92
N ARG A 5 -2.87 3.30 -28.33
CA ARG A 5 -3.48 4.46 -27.65
C ARG A 5 -2.82 4.62 -26.29
N THR A 6 -1.83 5.51 -26.20
CA THR A 6 -1.31 5.99 -24.92
C THR A 6 -2.42 6.75 -24.19
N ARG A 7 -3.01 6.13 -23.16
CA ARG A 7 -4.01 6.79 -22.31
C ARG A 7 -3.29 7.76 -21.38
N ALA A 8 -3.63 9.04 -21.44
CA ALA A 8 -3.20 10.04 -20.48
C ALA A 8 -3.52 9.59 -19.03
N ALA A 9 -2.61 9.87 -18.10
CA ALA A 9 -2.81 9.62 -16.68
C ALA A 9 -4.04 10.41 -16.19
N ARG A 10 -5.14 9.70 -15.89
CA ARG A 10 -6.42 10.33 -15.52
C ARG A 10 -6.48 10.62 -14.02
N LYS A 11 -6.97 11.83 -13.71
CA LYS A 11 -6.97 12.48 -12.39
C LYS A 11 -7.75 11.69 -11.34
N THR A 12 -7.24 11.69 -10.11
CA THR A 12 -7.92 11.20 -8.91
C THR A 12 -9.22 11.99 -8.67
N THR A 13 -10.23 11.37 -8.04
CA THR A 13 -11.48 12.10 -7.71
C THR A 13 -11.20 13.22 -6.71
N ALA A 14 -11.95 14.33 -6.76
CA ALA A 14 -11.71 15.49 -5.89
C ALA A 14 -11.73 15.14 -4.39
N LYS A 15 -12.64 14.24 -3.97
CA LYS A 15 -12.70 13.72 -2.59
C LYS A 15 -11.47 12.87 -2.24
N GLY A 16 -11.01 12.00 -3.15
CA GLY A 16 -9.80 11.20 -2.95
C GLY A 16 -8.53 12.06 -2.88
N ALA A 17 -8.44 13.09 -3.73
CA ALA A 17 -7.33 14.03 -3.74
C ALA A 17 -7.21 14.81 -2.41
N LYS A 18 -8.34 15.25 -1.83
CA LYS A 18 -8.36 15.95 -0.52
C LYS A 18 -7.89 15.05 0.62
N ILE A 19 -8.30 13.78 0.64
CA ILE A 19 -7.87 12.81 1.67
C ILE A 19 -6.37 12.53 1.56
N ILE A 20 -5.86 12.31 0.34
CA ILE A 20 -4.43 12.10 0.10
C ILE A 20 -3.63 13.33 0.53
N SER A 21 -4.11 14.55 0.24
CA SER A 21 -3.45 15.80 0.64
C SER A 21 -3.20 15.89 2.14
N GLY A 22 -4.20 15.56 2.97
CA GLY A 22 -4.03 15.56 4.43
C GLY A 22 -2.99 14.54 4.93
N LEU A 23 -2.88 13.40 4.25
CA LEU A 23 -1.88 12.38 4.58
C LEU A 23 -0.48 12.79 4.12
N ILE A 24 -0.31 13.62 3.10
CA ILE A 24 1.04 14.10 2.71
C ILE A 24 1.75 14.81 3.87
N SER A 25 1.02 15.53 4.71
CA SER A 25 1.58 16.35 5.79
C SER A 25 1.75 15.61 7.12
N ASN A 26 1.14 14.43 7.29
CA ASN A 26 1.14 13.68 8.55
C ASN A 26 1.37 12.19 8.33
N THR A 27 2.14 11.55 9.21
CA THR A 27 2.30 10.09 9.25
C THR A 27 1.65 9.51 10.48
N ARG A 28 1.17 8.26 10.40
CA ARG A 28 0.69 7.50 11.55
C ARG A 28 1.54 6.25 11.72
N PHE A 29 2.22 6.13 12.85
CA PHE A 29 3.00 4.93 13.17
C PHE A 29 2.80 4.45 14.60
N PHE A 30 3.05 3.17 14.78
CA PHE A 30 2.95 2.45 16.04
C PHE A 30 4.32 2.47 16.71
N ARG A 31 4.41 3.17 17.85
CA ARG A 31 5.64 3.25 18.65
C ARG A 31 5.54 2.25 19.79
N THR A 32 6.45 1.28 19.86
CA THR A 32 6.57 0.35 21.00
C THR A 32 7.29 1.04 22.17
N GLY A 33 6.89 0.73 23.40
CA GLY A 33 7.50 1.20 24.65
C GLY A 33 7.17 0.26 25.83
N LYS A 34 7.85 0.43 26.99
CA LYS A 34 7.49 -0.28 28.23
C LYS A 34 6.03 0.05 28.57
N GLY A 35 5.13 -0.93 28.45
CA GLY A 35 3.68 -0.75 28.66
C GLY A 35 2.78 -1.00 27.44
N GLY A 36 3.32 -1.43 26.30
CA GLY A 36 2.52 -1.67 25.08
C GLY A 36 2.45 -0.43 24.20
N GLY A 37 2.68 -0.62 22.89
CA GLY A 37 2.85 0.52 21.99
C GLY A 37 1.57 1.32 21.74
N ASN A 38 1.75 2.60 21.40
CA ASN A 38 0.67 3.52 21.05
C ASN A 38 0.81 4.04 19.61
N TRP A 39 -0.33 4.39 19.02
CA TRP A 39 -0.38 5.08 17.74
C TRP A 39 0.00 6.54 17.92
N VAL A 40 0.99 6.98 17.16
CA VAL A 40 1.46 8.36 17.17
C VAL A 40 1.25 8.95 15.78
N ASN A 41 0.60 10.11 15.72
CA ASN A 41 0.59 10.92 14.51
C ASN A 41 1.75 11.92 14.59
N LYS A 42 2.55 12.03 13.54
CA LYS A 42 3.68 12.96 13.48
C LYS A 42 3.55 13.85 12.25
N ALA A 43 3.71 15.15 12.46
CA ALA A 43 3.80 16.11 11.37
C ALA A 43 5.10 15.87 10.58
N VAL A 44 4.95 15.73 9.27
CA VAL A 44 6.06 15.66 8.33
C VAL A 44 6.55 17.08 8.09
N LYS A 45 7.67 17.46 8.72
CA LYS A 45 8.21 18.83 8.62
C LYS A 45 9.13 19.02 7.42
N SER A 46 9.91 18.00 7.05
CA SER A 46 10.88 18.07 5.96
C SER A 46 10.20 18.26 4.60
N THR A 47 10.64 19.28 3.85
CA THR A 47 10.18 19.54 2.48
C THR A 47 10.45 18.35 1.56
N ALA A 48 11.61 17.69 1.69
CA ALA A 48 11.94 16.50 0.93
C ALA A 48 10.97 15.33 1.24
N GLN A 49 10.66 15.11 2.51
CA GLN A 49 9.68 14.08 2.89
C GLN A 49 8.27 14.41 2.37
N LYS A 50 7.82 15.67 2.48
CA LYS A 50 6.54 16.12 1.90
C LYS A 50 6.51 15.90 0.39
N ALA A 51 7.59 16.22 -0.32
CA ALA A 51 7.71 16.02 -1.77
C ALA A 51 7.68 14.54 -2.16
N THR A 52 8.38 13.67 -1.42
CA THR A 52 8.34 12.22 -1.64
C THR A 52 6.93 11.68 -1.44
N ARG A 53 6.24 12.08 -0.38
CA ARG A 53 4.85 11.67 -0.09
C ARG A 53 3.87 12.19 -1.13
N SER A 54 4.03 13.44 -1.60
CA SER A 54 3.14 14.02 -2.60
C SER A 54 3.23 13.32 -3.95
N ARG A 55 4.42 12.80 -4.29
CA ARG A 55 4.69 12.02 -5.51
C ARG A 55 4.43 10.53 -5.36
N TRP A 56 4.32 10.01 -4.13
CA TRP A 56 4.16 8.57 -3.89
C TRP A 56 2.84 8.05 -4.44
N ARG A 57 2.92 7.02 -5.29
CA ARG A 57 1.75 6.28 -5.78
C ARG A 57 2.06 4.79 -5.70
N ALA A 58 1.14 4.05 -5.07
CA ALA A 58 1.16 2.59 -5.13
C ALA A 58 1.04 2.17 -6.60
N ARG A 59 1.83 1.17 -6.97
CA ARG A 59 1.94 0.69 -8.34
C ARG A 59 2.17 -0.82 -8.34
N VAL A 60 1.85 -1.44 -9.45
CA VAL A 60 2.18 -2.84 -9.73
C VAL A 60 3.25 -2.88 -10.82
N GLY A 61 4.09 -3.90 -10.79
CA GLY A 61 4.98 -4.27 -11.88
C GLY A 61 4.51 -5.58 -12.51
N ASN A 62 5.46 -6.43 -12.87
CA ASN A 62 5.19 -7.75 -13.41
C ASN A 62 6.09 -8.78 -12.70
N ALA A 63 5.52 -9.79 -12.07
CA ALA A 63 6.25 -10.88 -11.46
C ALA A 63 6.44 -12.04 -12.44
N LEU A 64 7.58 -12.72 -12.36
CA LEU A 64 7.87 -13.89 -13.18
C LEU A 64 7.08 -15.14 -12.73
N ASN A 65 6.61 -15.15 -11.49
CA ASN A 65 5.86 -16.26 -10.90
C ASN A 65 4.99 -15.77 -9.74
N ASN A 66 4.22 -16.69 -9.15
CA ASN A 66 3.28 -16.40 -8.06
C ASN A 66 3.92 -16.46 -6.67
N ASP A 67 5.22 -16.79 -6.55
CA ASP A 67 5.92 -16.77 -5.26
C ASP A 67 6.29 -15.34 -4.85
N TYR A 68 5.28 -14.63 -4.35
CA TYR A 68 5.44 -13.26 -3.87
C TYR A 68 6.38 -13.18 -2.66
N LYS A 69 6.44 -14.22 -1.80
CA LYS A 69 7.37 -14.23 -0.67
C LYS A 69 8.80 -14.32 -1.16
N GLY A 70 9.09 -15.24 -2.08
CA GLY A 70 10.38 -15.34 -2.75
C GLY A 70 10.74 -14.04 -3.47
N THR A 71 9.81 -13.45 -4.21
CA THR A 71 9.98 -12.15 -4.88
C THR A 71 10.40 -11.06 -3.90
N PHE A 72 9.71 -10.94 -2.76
CA PHE A 72 10.04 -9.94 -1.74
C PHE A 72 11.39 -10.22 -1.06
N PHE A 73 11.63 -11.46 -0.62
CA PHE A 73 12.84 -11.81 0.11
C PHE A 73 14.10 -11.90 -0.77
N LYS A 74 13.96 -12.07 -2.08
CA LYS A 74 15.07 -11.90 -3.03
C LYS A 74 15.60 -10.46 -3.00
N GLN A 75 14.72 -9.47 -2.94
CA GLN A 75 15.11 -8.06 -2.83
C GLN A 75 15.50 -7.67 -1.39
N HIS A 76 14.88 -8.29 -0.39
CA HIS A 76 15.05 -7.94 1.02
C HIS A 76 15.43 -9.15 1.88
N PRO A 77 16.58 -9.81 1.62
CA PRO A 77 16.93 -11.08 2.26
C PRO A 77 17.07 -10.96 3.79
N LYS A 78 17.58 -9.82 4.27
CA LYS A 78 17.78 -9.52 5.70
C LYS A 78 16.47 -9.45 6.51
N LEU A 79 15.32 -9.39 5.85
CA LEU A 79 13.98 -9.33 6.47
C LEU A 79 13.30 -10.70 6.58
N LYS A 80 13.88 -11.76 6.00
CA LYS A 80 13.35 -13.11 6.14
C LYS A 80 13.22 -13.48 7.62
N GLY A 81 12.07 -14.03 7.98
CA GLY A 81 11.74 -14.36 9.37
C GLY A 81 11.33 -13.17 10.25
N LYS A 82 11.56 -11.92 9.85
CA LYS A 82 11.27 -10.71 10.66
C LYS A 82 9.97 -10.00 10.28
N VAL A 83 9.51 -10.19 9.05
CA VAL A 83 8.28 -9.56 8.53
C VAL A 83 7.31 -10.60 7.97
N VAL A 84 6.03 -10.22 7.90
CA VAL A 84 5.01 -10.85 7.07
C VAL A 84 4.92 -10.06 5.77
N VAL A 85 4.98 -10.74 4.63
CA VAL A 85 4.84 -10.09 3.32
C VAL A 85 3.35 -9.88 3.04
N HIS A 86 2.98 -8.65 2.75
CA HIS A 86 1.61 -8.22 2.49
C HIS A 86 1.51 -7.56 1.11
N HIS A 87 0.35 -7.69 0.47
CA HIS A 87 0.07 -7.07 -0.82
C HIS A 87 -0.61 -5.71 -0.65
N ALA A 88 0.04 -4.64 -1.12
CA ALA A 88 -0.49 -3.27 -1.05
C ALA A 88 -1.87 -3.17 -1.68
N VAL A 89 -2.06 -3.71 -2.89
CA VAL A 89 -3.36 -4.09 -3.47
C VAL A 89 -3.64 -5.54 -3.06
N GLU A 90 -4.69 -5.78 -2.27
CA GLU A 90 -4.99 -7.11 -1.72
C GLU A 90 -5.35 -8.15 -2.78
N GLN A 91 -4.94 -9.41 -2.58
CA GLN A 91 -5.28 -10.53 -3.47
C GLN A 91 -6.78 -10.70 -3.73
N GLN A 92 -7.64 -10.28 -2.79
CA GLN A 92 -9.10 -10.31 -2.97
C GLN A 92 -9.58 -9.49 -4.17
N VAL A 93 -8.81 -8.51 -4.64
CA VAL A 93 -9.12 -7.70 -5.82
C VAL A 93 -9.27 -8.56 -7.07
N LEU A 94 -8.51 -9.65 -7.22
CA LEU A 94 -8.64 -10.55 -8.38
C LEU A 94 -10.04 -11.17 -8.48
N ARG A 95 -10.63 -11.51 -7.33
CA ARG A 95 -12.00 -12.09 -7.27
C ARG A 95 -13.07 -11.01 -7.26
N ARG A 96 -12.87 -9.93 -6.51
CA ARG A 96 -13.88 -8.86 -6.32
C ARG A 96 -14.01 -7.95 -7.53
N TYR A 97 -12.93 -7.76 -8.28
CA TYR A 97 -12.90 -6.92 -9.47
C TYR A 97 -12.20 -7.66 -10.63
N PRO A 98 -12.85 -8.66 -11.24
CA PRO A 98 -12.26 -9.45 -12.32
C PRO A 98 -11.74 -8.56 -13.45
N GLY A 99 -10.55 -8.90 -13.98
CA GLY A 99 -9.92 -8.17 -15.09
C GLY A 99 -9.30 -6.81 -14.74
N ARG A 100 -9.34 -6.35 -13.47
CA ARG A 100 -8.67 -5.10 -13.09
C ARG A 100 -7.16 -5.24 -12.93
N PHE A 101 -6.69 -6.42 -12.53
CA PHE A 101 -5.28 -6.75 -12.35
C PHE A 101 -5.03 -8.20 -12.77
N SER A 102 -3.81 -8.50 -13.23
CA SER A 102 -3.36 -9.87 -13.48
C SER A 102 -2.70 -10.48 -12.22
N ALA A 103 -2.59 -11.80 -12.15
CA ALA A 103 -1.86 -12.46 -11.06
C ALA A 103 -0.40 -11.98 -10.98
N ALA A 104 0.26 -11.85 -12.14
CA ALA A 104 1.64 -11.39 -12.22
C ALA A 104 1.82 -9.94 -11.70
N GLU A 105 0.85 -9.06 -11.95
CA GLU A 105 0.83 -7.72 -11.37
C GLU A 105 0.67 -7.77 -9.84
N MET A 106 -0.21 -8.64 -9.35
CA MET A 106 -0.47 -8.79 -7.93
C MET A 106 0.77 -9.27 -7.17
N HIS A 107 1.54 -10.21 -7.72
CA HIS A 107 2.73 -10.76 -7.08
C HIS A 107 4.01 -9.93 -7.30
N SER A 108 3.93 -8.82 -8.04
CA SER A 108 5.08 -7.95 -8.32
C SER A 108 5.65 -7.28 -7.07
N LEU A 109 6.98 -7.13 -7.01
CA LEU A 109 7.69 -6.51 -5.87
C LEU A 109 7.11 -5.14 -5.47
N GLN A 110 6.69 -4.33 -6.44
CA GLN A 110 6.12 -3.00 -6.23
C GLN A 110 4.80 -3.04 -5.45
N ASN A 111 4.08 -4.16 -5.53
CA ASN A 111 2.85 -4.40 -4.78
C ASN A 111 3.09 -5.05 -3.42
N LEU A 112 4.34 -5.30 -3.00
CA LEU A 112 4.63 -6.00 -1.75
C LEU A 112 5.13 -5.06 -0.65
N ARG A 113 4.71 -5.31 0.58
CA ARG A 113 5.11 -4.59 1.80
C ARG A 113 5.55 -5.59 2.85
N GLY A 114 6.66 -5.32 3.54
CA GLY A 114 7.04 -6.12 4.71
C GLY A 114 6.43 -5.50 5.97
N ILE A 115 5.60 -6.25 6.69
CA ILE A 115 5.01 -5.80 7.96
C ILE A 115 5.76 -6.50 9.10
N PRO A 116 6.45 -5.77 10.00
CA PRO A 116 7.14 -6.37 11.13
C PRO A 116 6.24 -7.32 11.93
N LYS A 117 6.79 -8.48 12.30
CA LYS A 117 6.10 -9.45 13.17
C LYS A 117 5.84 -8.86 14.57
N GLY A 118 5.07 -9.61 15.38
CA GLY A 118 4.68 -9.18 16.72
C GLY A 118 3.49 -8.21 16.71
N GLN A 119 3.51 -7.22 17.59
CA GLN A 119 2.38 -6.30 17.79
C GLN A 119 2.02 -5.47 16.54
N VAL A 120 3.02 -5.16 15.69
CA VAL A 120 2.77 -4.42 14.45
C VAL A 120 1.96 -5.26 13.48
N ASN A 121 2.28 -6.55 13.29
CA ASN A 121 1.49 -7.43 12.43
C ASN A 121 0.02 -7.53 12.87
N SER A 122 -0.26 -7.76 14.15
CA SER A 122 -1.65 -7.89 14.60
C SER A 122 -2.45 -6.58 14.43
N ARG A 123 -1.84 -5.44 14.72
CA ARG A 123 -2.53 -4.13 14.67
C ARG A 123 -2.62 -3.55 13.26
N VAL A 124 -1.57 -3.71 12.46
CA VAL A 124 -1.47 -3.13 11.12
C VAL A 124 -2.06 -4.06 10.08
N HIS A 125 -1.52 -5.27 9.95
CA HIS A 125 -1.93 -6.23 8.92
C HIS A 125 -3.33 -6.79 9.21
N LEU A 126 -3.50 -7.42 10.39
CA LEU A 126 -4.73 -8.17 10.70
C LEU A 126 -5.91 -7.28 11.11
N SER A 127 -5.67 -5.99 11.39
CA SER A 127 -6.72 -5.06 11.84
C SER A 127 -6.87 -3.85 10.92
N GLN A 128 -5.95 -2.89 10.94
CA GLN A 128 -6.17 -1.62 10.24
C GLN A 128 -6.26 -1.77 8.72
N ILE A 129 -5.29 -2.43 8.10
CA ILE A 129 -5.30 -2.65 6.65
C ILE A 129 -6.55 -3.43 6.26
N ARG A 130 -6.91 -4.48 7.01
CA ARG A 130 -8.11 -5.26 6.75
C ARG A 130 -9.39 -4.43 6.84
N LYS A 131 -9.51 -3.55 7.84
CA LYS A 131 -10.64 -2.63 8.01
C LYS A 131 -10.74 -1.64 6.85
N GLU A 132 -9.61 -1.07 6.42
CA GLU A 132 -9.55 -0.14 5.29
C GLU A 132 -10.02 -0.79 3.98
N TRP A 133 -9.50 -1.98 3.66
CA TRP A 133 -9.92 -2.71 2.47
C TRP A 133 -11.37 -3.18 2.52
N ASN A 134 -11.83 -3.67 3.68
CA ASN A 134 -13.23 -4.04 3.87
C ASN A 134 -14.18 -2.87 3.63
N GLN A 135 -13.84 -1.68 4.16
CA GLN A 135 -14.65 -0.50 3.94
C GLN A 135 -14.64 -0.09 2.46
N PHE A 136 -13.48 -0.14 1.80
CA PHE A 136 -13.39 0.15 0.38
C PHE A 136 -14.22 -0.77 -0.49
N TYR A 137 -14.20 -2.08 -0.22
CA TYR A 137 -15.04 -3.02 -0.97
C TYR A 137 -16.54 -2.75 -0.79
N LYS A 138 -16.96 -2.21 0.36
CA LYS A 138 -18.35 -1.79 0.60
C LYS A 138 -18.69 -0.50 -0.15
N ASP A 139 -17.81 0.49 -0.07
CA ASP A 139 -18.06 1.82 -0.63
C ASP A 139 -17.91 1.86 -2.16
N TYR A 140 -17.10 0.97 -2.73
CA TYR A 140 -16.77 0.94 -4.15
C TYR A 140 -16.97 -0.47 -4.74
N PRO A 141 -18.21 -0.99 -4.83
CA PRO A 141 -18.47 -2.33 -5.35
C PRO A 141 -18.03 -2.51 -6.81
N ASN A 142 -17.89 -1.41 -7.56
CA ASN A 142 -17.45 -1.40 -8.96
C ASN A 142 -16.18 -0.55 -9.19
N ALA A 143 -15.25 -0.59 -8.24
CA ALA A 143 -14.02 0.20 -8.32
C ALA A 143 -13.26 0.02 -9.64
N THR A 144 -12.77 1.15 -10.16
CA THR A 144 -11.79 1.17 -11.25
C THR A 144 -10.41 0.80 -10.73
N ARG A 145 -9.53 0.37 -11.65
CA ARG A 145 -8.11 0.11 -11.35
C ARG A 145 -7.43 1.29 -10.64
N GLN A 146 -7.73 2.52 -11.05
CA GLN A 146 -7.15 3.71 -10.45
C GLN A 146 -7.62 3.91 -9.00
N GLN A 147 -8.92 3.73 -8.72
CA GLN A 147 -9.45 3.85 -7.36
C GLN A 147 -8.81 2.82 -6.41
N ILE A 148 -8.51 1.62 -6.91
CA ILE A 148 -7.82 0.57 -6.15
C ILE A 148 -6.38 0.99 -5.82
N LEU A 149 -5.64 1.53 -6.80
CA LEU A 149 -4.28 2.05 -6.58
C LEU A 149 -4.26 3.30 -5.69
N ASP A 150 -5.23 4.18 -5.82
CA ASP A 150 -5.39 5.35 -4.94
C ASP A 150 -5.67 4.90 -3.49
N HIS A 151 -6.48 3.86 -3.32
CA HIS A 151 -6.75 3.27 -2.01
C HIS A 151 -5.49 2.67 -1.39
N ALA A 152 -4.72 1.89 -2.15
CA ALA A 152 -3.42 1.36 -1.71
C ALA A 152 -2.44 2.49 -1.37
N THR A 153 -2.38 3.55 -2.19
CA THR A 153 -1.57 4.76 -1.93
C THR A 153 -1.95 5.42 -0.62
N ARG A 154 -3.26 5.52 -0.33
CA ARG A 154 -3.76 6.11 0.91
C ARG A 154 -3.37 5.25 2.13
N ILE A 155 -3.39 3.93 2.01
CA ILE A 155 -2.91 3.02 3.07
C ILE A 155 -1.41 3.19 3.28
N ASP A 156 -0.62 3.22 2.21
CA ASP A 156 0.83 3.45 2.27
C ASP A 156 1.13 4.80 2.96
N LEU A 157 0.52 5.91 2.53
CA LEU A 157 0.75 7.21 3.18
C LEU A 157 0.32 7.20 4.65
N LYS A 158 -0.74 6.48 4.99
CA LYS A 158 -1.23 6.41 6.36
C LYS A 158 -0.33 5.54 7.25
N LEU A 159 0.15 4.40 6.77
CA LEU A 159 0.73 3.33 7.59
C LEU A 159 2.15 2.92 7.16
N GLY A 160 2.69 3.47 6.08
CA GLY A 160 3.91 3.06 5.41
C GLY A 160 5.16 3.16 6.28
N THR A 161 5.16 4.10 7.22
CA THR A 161 6.19 4.24 8.26
C THR A 161 6.23 3.06 9.25
N ASN A 162 5.22 2.19 9.26
CA ASN A 162 5.19 0.95 10.06
C ASN A 162 5.75 -0.25 9.29
N PHE A 163 6.01 -0.11 8.00
CA PHE A 163 6.51 -1.20 7.17
C PHE A 163 8.04 -1.25 7.24
N ASN A 164 8.58 -2.39 6.84
CA ASN A 164 10.00 -2.61 6.68
C ASN A 164 10.25 -3.35 5.35
N PRO A 165 10.90 -2.71 4.35
CA PRO A 165 11.32 -1.30 4.38
C PRO A 165 10.12 -0.34 4.48
N PRO A 166 10.30 0.87 5.04
CA PRO A 166 9.24 1.85 5.10
C PRO A 166 8.91 2.35 3.68
N VAL A 167 7.64 2.61 3.45
CA VAL A 167 7.16 3.38 2.28
C VAL A 167 6.63 4.73 2.77
N PRO A 168 6.65 5.78 1.92
CA PRO A 168 6.06 7.06 2.26
C PRO A 168 4.61 6.88 2.72
#